data_AF-F3YDI2-F1
#
_entry.id   AF-F3YDI2-F1
#
_cell.length_a   1.000
_cell.length_b   1.000
_cell.length_c   1.000
_cell.angle_alpha   90.00
_cell.angle_beta   90.00
_cell.angle_gamma   90.00
#
_symmetry.space_group_name_H-M   'P 1'
#
loop_
_entity.id
_entity.type
_entity.pdbx_description
1 polymer ?
#
loop_
_entity_poly.entity_id
_entity_poly.type
_entity_poly.pdbx_seq_one_letter_code
_entity_poly.pdbx_strand_id
1 'polypeptide(L)'
;TKSSPVKMKFGKTLDNLMVPEWRYQYMNYNELKQMIRNAVEKAPSGSRPSNDVAIGYYRDFEELFFNSCRVELTKVNYFFAHKQAEAHRKLATLNYQLDRRRAQQDPRGSTASRGSASSWSRQPEGKRKFPPIKKL
;
A
#
# COMPACT_ATOMS: atom_id res chain seq x y z
N THR A 1 41.87 -5.16 -13.80
CA THR A 1 40.63 -5.85 -14.22
C THR A 1 39.45 -4.91 -14.04
N LYS A 2 38.99 -4.22 -15.11
CA LYS A 2 37.82 -3.33 -15.01
C LYS A 2 36.57 -4.20 -14.88
N SER A 3 36.06 -4.32 -13.65
CA SER A 3 34.73 -4.87 -13.39
C SER A 3 33.71 -3.98 -14.10
N SER A 4 33.16 -4.48 -15.21
CA SER A 4 32.08 -3.78 -15.90
C SER A 4 30.86 -3.81 -14.99
N PRO A 5 30.27 -2.66 -14.65
CA PRO A 5 29.14 -2.62 -13.73
C PRO A 5 27.99 -3.41 -14.33
N VAL A 6 27.52 -4.42 -13.60
CA VAL A 6 26.34 -5.21 -13.94
C VAL A 6 25.22 -4.24 -14.26
N LYS A 7 24.81 -4.19 -15.54
CA LYS A 7 23.76 -3.30 -16.04
C LYS A 7 22.43 -3.81 -15.48
N MET A 8 22.14 -3.47 -14.24
CA MET A 8 20.86 -3.71 -13.58
C MET A 8 19.76 -3.10 -14.45
N LYS A 9 18.95 -3.96 -15.08
CA LYS A 9 17.88 -3.57 -16.02
C LYS A 9 16.61 -3.07 -15.31
N PHE A 10 16.67 -2.84 -14.00
CA PHE A 10 15.52 -2.45 -13.18
C PHE A 10 14.72 -1.30 -13.77
N GLY A 11 15.36 -0.23 -14.24
CA GLY A 11 14.65 0.90 -14.87
C GLY A 11 13.78 0.47 -16.06
N LYS A 12 14.31 -0.40 -16.93
CA LYS A 12 13.53 -0.96 -18.07
C LYS A 12 12.43 -1.90 -17.60
N THR A 13 12.71 -2.72 -16.59
CA THR A 13 11.71 -3.63 -16.01
C THR A 13 10.57 -2.85 -15.39
N LEU A 14 10.87 -1.81 -14.61
CA LEU A 14 9.87 -0.92 -14.03
C LEU A 14 9.07 -0.26 -15.15
N ASP A 15 9.73 0.32 -16.16
CA ASP A 15 9.07 0.96 -17.30
C ASP A 15 8.07 0.06 -18.03
N ASN A 16 8.42 -1.23 -18.19
CA ASN A 16 7.58 -2.21 -18.87
C ASN A 16 6.41 -2.74 -18.02
N LEU A 17 6.56 -2.76 -16.70
CA LEU A 17 5.55 -3.33 -15.78
C LEU A 17 4.60 -2.28 -15.19
N MET A 18 4.88 -1.00 -15.42
CA MET A 18 4.01 0.09 -14.95
C MET A 18 2.66 0.07 -15.67
N VAL A 19 1.60 0.32 -14.89
CA VAL A 19 0.28 0.62 -15.46
C VAL A 19 0.35 1.99 -16.15
N PRO A 20 0.03 2.11 -17.46
CA PRO A 20 0.19 3.36 -18.21
C PRO A 20 -0.51 4.56 -17.55
N GLU A 21 -1.75 4.36 -17.07
CA GLU A 21 -2.55 5.40 -16.43
C GLU A 21 -1.99 5.90 -15.10
N TRP A 22 -1.09 5.13 -14.47
CA TRP A 22 -0.54 5.45 -13.15
C TRP A 22 0.93 5.82 -13.21
N ARG A 23 1.50 5.96 -14.42
CA ARG A 23 2.93 6.16 -14.63
C ARG A 23 3.52 7.31 -13.80
N TYR A 24 2.79 8.41 -13.63
CA TYR A 24 3.21 9.56 -12.82
C TYR A 24 3.20 9.32 -11.30
N GLN A 25 2.53 8.27 -10.84
CA GLN A 25 2.40 7.92 -9.42
C GLN A 25 3.51 6.99 -8.94
N TYR A 26 4.22 6.33 -9.87
CA TYR A 26 5.41 5.55 -9.55
C TYR A 26 6.58 6.44 -9.17
N MET A 27 7.56 5.85 -8.48
CA MET A 27 8.81 6.51 -8.14
C MET A 27 9.61 6.85 -9.40
N ASN A 28 10.12 8.09 -9.50
CA ASN A 28 10.97 8.55 -10.60
C ASN A 28 12.39 7.97 -10.45
N TYR A 29 12.52 6.68 -10.75
CA TYR A 29 13.77 5.94 -10.65
C TYR A 29 14.91 6.55 -11.48
N ASN A 30 14.60 7.07 -12.67
CA ASN A 30 15.62 7.63 -13.57
C ASN A 30 16.22 8.93 -13.01
N GLU A 31 15.39 9.78 -12.40
CA GLU A 31 15.85 11.02 -11.75
C GLU A 31 16.73 10.73 -10.55
N LEU A 32 16.30 9.87 -9.63
CA LEU A 32 17.10 9.47 -8.45
C LEU A 32 18.43 8.83 -8.87
N LYS A 33 18.41 8.00 -9.91
CA LYS A 33 19.62 7.41 -10.49
C LYS A 33 20.55 8.47 -11.08
N GLN A 34 20.00 9.46 -11.77
CA GLN A 34 20.78 10.55 -12.35
C GLN A 34 21.40 11.43 -11.26
N MET A 35 20.69 11.67 -10.16
CA MET A 35 21.23 12.39 -9.00
C MET A 35 22.48 11.72 -8.44
N ILE A 36 22.45 10.39 -8.23
CA ILE A 36 23.61 9.63 -7.75
C ILE A 36 24.77 9.72 -8.75
N ARG A 37 24.50 9.57 -10.06
CA ARG A 37 25.54 9.68 -11.09
C ARG A 37 26.19 11.06 -11.10
N ASN A 38 25.37 12.11 -11.08
CA ASN A 38 25.83 13.49 -11.05
C ASN A 38 26.67 13.76 -9.79
N ALA A 39 26.27 13.20 -8.64
CA ALA A 39 27.00 13.38 -7.39
C ALA A 39 28.39 12.73 -7.44
N VAL A 40 28.51 11.56 -8.07
CA VAL A 40 29.80 10.89 -8.27
C VAL A 40 30.67 11.66 -9.28
N GLU A 41 30.08 12.13 -10.39
CA GLU A 41 30.82 12.87 -11.43
C GLU A 41 31.33 14.23 -10.95
N LYS A 42 30.55 14.92 -10.10
CA LYS A 42 30.90 16.24 -9.56
C LYS A 42 31.66 16.17 -8.23
N ALA A 43 31.97 14.97 -7.74
CA ALA A 43 32.68 14.80 -6.49
C ALA A 43 34.07 15.49 -6.54
N PRO A 44 34.51 16.17 -5.46
CA PRO A 44 35.82 16.81 -5.44
C PRO A 44 36.95 15.78 -5.61
N SER A 45 37.58 15.73 -6.79
CA SER A 45 38.61 14.74 -7.14
C SER A 45 39.99 15.34 -7.45
N GLY A 46 40.33 16.50 -6.87
CA GLY A 46 41.65 17.14 -7.04
C GLY A 46 42.82 16.34 -6.45
N SER A 47 44.07 16.81 -6.63
CA SER A 47 45.29 16.08 -6.20
C SER A 47 45.37 15.82 -4.68
N ARG A 48 44.59 16.54 -3.87
CA ARG A 48 44.37 16.30 -2.43
C ARG A 48 43.18 17.17 -1.94
N PRO A 49 41.91 16.77 -2.14
CA PRO A 49 40.82 17.41 -1.42
C PRO A 49 41.07 17.23 0.08
N SER A 50 40.92 18.31 0.87
CA SER A 50 40.83 18.13 2.32
C SER A 50 39.66 17.19 2.61
N ASN A 51 39.87 16.20 3.47
CA ASN A 51 38.86 15.19 3.78
C ASN A 51 37.53 15.84 4.20
N ASP A 52 37.61 16.97 4.90
CA ASP A 52 36.45 17.76 5.36
C ASP A 52 35.58 18.30 4.20
N VAL A 53 36.19 18.65 3.07
CA VAL A 53 35.48 19.15 1.88
C VAL A 53 34.71 18.04 1.20
N ALA A 54 35.31 16.85 1.08
CA ALA A 54 34.64 15.69 0.53
C ALA A 54 33.49 15.22 1.43
N ILE A 55 33.71 15.19 2.75
CA ILE A 55 32.67 14.83 3.74
C ILE A 55 31.50 15.81 3.68
N GLY A 56 31.76 17.13 3.66
CA GLY A 56 30.72 18.15 3.54
C GLY A 56 29.90 18.00 2.26
N TYR A 57 30.58 17.79 1.12
CA TYR A 57 29.93 17.56 -0.17
C TYR A 57 28.96 16.37 -0.14
N TYR A 58 29.39 15.22 0.39
CA TYR A 58 28.53 14.04 0.45
C TYR A 58 27.39 14.19 1.44
N ARG A 59 27.60 14.86 2.58
CA ARG A 59 26.53 15.18 3.54
C ARG A 59 25.43 16.01 2.89
N ASP A 60 25.80 17.07 2.18
CA ASP A 60 24.84 17.96 1.52
C ASP A 60 24.10 17.21 0.39
N PHE A 61 24.81 16.34 -0.35
CA PHE A 61 24.17 15.44 -1.33
C PHE A 61 23.20 14.45 -0.68
N GLU A 62 23.57 13.81 0.43
CA GLU A 62 22.73 12.85 1.15
C GLU A 62 21.43 13.51 1.60
N GLU A 63 21.49 14.72 2.15
CA GLU A 63 20.31 15.49 2.56
C GLU A 63 19.36 15.72 1.38
N LEU A 64 19.88 16.22 0.25
CA LEU A 64 19.10 16.43 -0.97
C LEU A 64 18.52 15.13 -1.53
N PHE A 65 19.30 14.05 -1.53
CA PHE A 65 18.90 12.74 -2.02
C PHE A 65 17.78 12.14 -1.17
N PHE A 66 17.94 12.12 0.15
CA PHE A 66 16.93 11.58 1.05
C PHE A 66 15.67 12.42 1.09
N ASN A 67 15.77 13.75 0.97
CA ASN A 67 14.59 14.59 0.80
C ASN A 67 13.79 14.22 -0.46
N SER A 68 14.49 14.04 -1.59
CA SER A 68 13.86 13.60 -2.84
C SER A 68 13.20 12.22 -2.70
N CYS A 69 13.85 11.29 -2.00
CA CYS A 69 13.29 9.97 -1.72
C CYS A 69 12.04 10.03 -0.83
N ARG A 70 12.00 10.94 0.16
CA ARG A 70 10.83 11.16 1.01
C ARG A 70 9.66 11.69 0.19
N VAL A 71 9.89 12.63 -0.72
CA VAL A 71 8.85 13.16 -1.61
C VAL A 71 8.27 12.04 -2.47
N GLU A 72 9.13 11.24 -3.11
CA GLU A 72 8.69 10.13 -3.95
C GLU A 72 7.96 9.04 -3.17
N LEU A 73 8.44 8.67 -1.97
CA LEU A 73 7.76 7.73 -1.08
C LEU A 73 6.39 8.24 -0.66
N THR A 74 6.30 9.50 -0.28
CA THR A 74 5.05 10.15 0.14
C THR A 74 4.02 10.10 -0.99
N LYS A 75 4.42 10.43 -2.22
CA LYS A 75 3.58 10.32 -3.42
C LYS A 75 3.03 8.91 -3.62
N VAL A 76 3.90 7.90 -3.60
CA VAL A 76 3.51 6.49 -3.78
C VAL A 76 2.53 6.06 -2.68
N ASN A 77 2.81 6.42 -1.42
CA ASN A 77 1.95 6.10 -0.29
C ASN A 77 0.55 6.74 -0.42
N TYR A 78 0.47 8.02 -0.79
CA TYR A 78 -0.81 8.68 -1.01
C TYR A 78 -1.62 8.00 -2.11
N PHE A 79 -0.99 7.70 -3.25
CA PHE A 79 -1.66 7.02 -4.35
C PHE A 79 -2.14 5.62 -3.95
N PHE A 80 -1.30 4.86 -3.26
CA PHE A 80 -1.62 3.53 -2.78
C PHE A 80 -2.81 3.55 -1.82
N ALA A 81 -2.79 4.43 -0.82
CA ALA A 81 -3.88 4.60 0.14
C ALA A 81 -5.19 5.00 -0.56
N HIS A 82 -5.11 5.91 -1.54
CA HIS A 82 -6.26 6.30 -2.35
C HIS A 82 -6.86 5.11 -3.11
N LYS A 83 -6.02 4.32 -3.80
CA LYS A 83 -6.47 3.15 -4.58
C LYS A 83 -7.00 2.03 -3.68
N GLN A 84 -6.40 1.83 -2.52
CA GLN A 84 -6.90 0.89 -1.53
C GLN A 84 -8.29 1.30 -1.05
N ALA A 85 -8.49 2.57 -0.68
CA ALA A 85 -9.79 3.09 -0.27
C ALA A 85 -10.85 3.00 -1.38
N GLU A 86 -10.44 3.22 -2.64
CA GLU A 86 -11.31 3.04 -3.81
C GLU A 86 -11.74 1.58 -3.97
N ALA A 87 -10.81 0.63 -3.84
CA ALA A 87 -11.09 -0.80 -3.91
C ALA A 87 -12.05 -1.27 -2.79
N HIS A 88 -11.83 -0.80 -1.56
CA HIS A 88 -12.71 -1.10 -0.42
C HIS A 88 -14.15 -0.59 -0.67
N ARG A 89 -14.30 0.64 -1.19
CA ARG A 89 -15.62 1.21 -1.54
C ARG A 89 -16.32 0.41 -2.65
N LYS A 90 -15.58 0.01 -3.68
CA LYS A 90 -16.10 -0.84 -4.77
C LYS A 90 -16.56 -2.20 -4.24
N LEU A 91 -15.76 -2.84 -3.39
CA LEU A 91 -16.09 -4.12 -2.77
C LEU A 91 -17.38 -4.03 -1.92
N ALA A 92 -17.49 -3.00 -1.07
CA ALA A 92 -18.69 -2.78 -0.26
C ALA A 92 -19.95 -2.58 -1.14
N THR A 93 -19.81 -1.84 -2.24
CA THR A 93 -20.89 -1.62 -3.20
C THR A 93 -21.33 -2.93 -3.86
N LEU A 94 -20.38 -3.76 -4.29
CA LEU A 94 -20.66 -5.06 -4.91
C LEU A 94 -21.35 -6.02 -3.93
N ASN A 95 -20.88 -6.08 -2.68
CA ASN A 95 -21.53 -6.90 -1.64
C ASN A 95 -22.98 -6.47 -1.42
N TYR A 96 -23.23 -5.16 -1.28
CA TYR A 96 -24.58 -4.62 -1.15
C TYR A 96 -25.48 -4.99 -2.34
N GLN A 97 -24.97 -4.91 -3.57
CA GLN A 97 -25.72 -5.30 -4.77
C GLN A 97 -26.04 -6.80 -4.80
N LEU A 98 -25.09 -7.65 -4.40
CA LEU A 98 -25.29 -9.10 -4.31
C LEU A 98 -26.34 -9.46 -3.26
N ASP A 99 -26.28 -8.87 -2.07
CA ASP A 99 -27.23 -9.15 -1.00
C ASP A 99 -28.64 -8.69 -1.37
N ARG A 100 -28.77 -7.53 -2.02
CA ARG A 100 -30.05 -7.08 -2.58
C ARG A 100 -30.61 -8.05 -3.62
N ARG A 101 -29.76 -8.56 -4.52
CA ARG A 101 -30.20 -9.53 -5.54
C ARG A 101 -30.65 -10.83 -4.90
N ARG A 102 -29.93 -11.34 -3.90
CA ARG A 102 -30.31 -12.54 -3.13
C ARG A 102 -31.66 -12.35 -2.44
N ALA A 103 -31.86 -11.21 -1.77
CA ALA A 103 -33.13 -10.90 -1.12
C ALA A 103 -34.32 -10.81 -2.10
N GLN A 104 -34.10 -10.34 -3.33
CA GLN A 104 -35.14 -10.31 -4.37
C GLN A 104 -35.39 -11.66 -5.05
N GLN A 105 -34.42 -12.58 -5.02
CA GLN A 105 -34.57 -13.95 -5.53
C GLN A 105 -35.35 -14.87 -4.58
N ASP A 106 -35.74 -14.38 -3.40
CA ASP A 106 -36.51 -15.12 -2.40
C ASP A 106 -38.01 -14.76 -2.33
N PRO A 107 -38.79 -14.66 -3.45
CA PRO A 107 -40.22 -14.36 -3.36
C PRO A 107 -41.11 -15.61 -3.15
N ARG A 108 -40.58 -16.77 -2.73
CA ARG A 108 -41.34 -18.04 -2.78
C ARG A 108 -41.30 -18.96 -1.57
N GLY A 109 -41.15 -18.43 -0.36
CA GLY A 109 -41.30 -19.24 0.85
C GLY A 109 -41.57 -18.45 2.12
N SER A 110 -42.80 -17.93 2.30
CA SER A 110 -43.46 -17.78 3.63
C SER A 110 -44.84 -17.09 3.52
N THR A 111 -45.77 -17.68 2.77
CA THR A 111 -47.21 -17.43 2.94
C THR A 111 -47.99 -18.76 2.90
N ALA A 112 -47.76 -19.60 3.91
CA ALA A 112 -48.61 -20.70 4.41
C ALA A 112 -47.80 -21.33 5.57
N SER A 113 -48.28 -21.57 6.78
CA SER A 113 -49.62 -21.87 7.23
C SER A 113 -49.89 -21.32 8.64
N ARG A 114 -51.13 -20.87 8.83
CA ARG A 114 -51.82 -20.82 10.12
C ARG A 114 -51.69 -22.16 10.86
N GLY A 115 -51.54 -22.08 12.18
CA GLY A 115 -51.92 -23.14 13.12
C GLY A 115 -50.76 -23.94 13.71
N SER A 116 -50.37 -23.60 14.94
CA SER A 116 -50.56 -24.53 16.06
C SER A 116 -50.16 -23.84 17.36
N ALA A 117 -51.13 -23.68 18.24
CA ALA A 117 -50.92 -23.33 19.62
C ALA A 117 -50.26 -24.49 20.37
N SER A 118 -49.17 -24.22 21.07
CA SER A 118 -48.72 -24.94 22.27
C SER A 118 -47.69 -24.03 22.98
N SER A 119 -48.11 -23.19 23.92
CA SER A 119 -48.28 -23.55 25.33
C SER A 119 -47.16 -24.43 25.88
N TRP A 120 -45.99 -23.84 26.16
CA TRP A 120 -45.10 -24.29 27.23
C TRP A 120 -44.44 -23.07 27.91
N SER A 121 -45.09 -22.65 28.99
CA SER A 121 -44.50 -22.38 30.31
C SER A 121 -43.21 -21.55 30.43
N ARG A 122 -43.42 -20.34 30.97
CA ARG A 122 -42.51 -19.44 31.69
C ARG A 122 -41.60 -20.16 32.71
N GLN A 123 -40.28 -19.90 32.69
CA GLN A 123 -39.42 -19.79 33.89
C GLN A 123 -38.20 -18.87 33.62
N PRO A 124 -37.68 -18.13 34.64
CA PRO A 124 -36.78 -16.98 34.47
C PRO A 124 -35.28 -17.26 34.74
N GLU A 125 -34.46 -16.35 34.20
CA GLU A 125 -33.10 -15.91 34.58
C GLU A 125 -32.27 -16.75 35.58
N GLY A 126 -31.16 -17.30 35.10
CA GLY A 126 -30.17 -18.02 35.91
C GLY A 126 -28.78 -18.07 35.26
N LYS A 127 -27.95 -17.07 35.61
CA LYS A 127 -26.46 -17.09 35.69
C LYS A 127 -25.70 -17.90 34.63
N ARG A 128 -25.19 -17.23 33.59
CA ARG A 128 -24.00 -17.71 32.84
C ARG A 128 -22.79 -16.85 33.16
N LYS A 129 -21.86 -17.41 33.93
CA LYS A 129 -20.51 -16.86 34.16
C LYS A 129 -19.69 -17.06 32.88
N PHE A 130 -19.12 -15.99 32.34
CA PHE A 130 -18.12 -16.07 31.26
C PHE A 130 -16.76 -16.48 31.85
N PRO A 131 -16.02 -17.43 31.23
CA PRO A 131 -14.66 -17.76 31.64
C PRO A 131 -13.65 -16.70 31.14
N PRO A 132 -12.53 -16.48 31.85
CA PRO A 132 -11.57 -15.45 31.49
C PRO A 132 -10.70 -15.87 30.30
N ILE A 133 -10.52 -14.95 29.35
CA ILE A 133 -9.63 -15.06 28.20
C ILE A 133 -8.19 -14.97 28.69
N LYS A 134 -7.39 -16.04 28.50
CA LYS A 134 -5.93 -15.99 28.65
C LYS A 134 -5.34 -15.42 27.36
N LYS A 135 -4.52 -14.37 27.50
CA LYS A 135 -3.74 -13.76 26.42
C LYS A 135 -2.61 -14.71 25.98
N LEU A 136 -2.40 -14.82 24.67
CA LEU A 136 -1.09 -15.09 24.08
C LEU A 136 -0.77 -13.91 23.16
#